data_AF-A0A2W5TAE3-F1
#
_entry.id   AF-A0A2W5TAE3-F1
#
_cell.length_a   1.000
_cell.length_b   1.000
_cell.length_c   1.000
_cell.angle_alpha   90.00
_cell.angle_beta   90.00
_cell.angle_gamma   90.00
#
_symmetry.space_group_name_H-M   'P 1'
#
loop_
_entity.id
_entity.type
_entity.pdbx_description
1 polymer ?
#
loop_
_entity_poly.entity_id
_entity_poly.type
_entity_poly.pdbx_seq_one_letter_code
_entity_poly.pdbx_strand_id
1 'polypeptide(L)'
;MNGAACADCNTNTSNTCLANGTCGCNGSAACGAGLKCTGSGCVCNASSCAGGCCSGNTCLPGNTNAACGANGAACTTCTSPATCSAGVCGCGGGPACNSGLECVLNTCLCTVTSCPGGCCDPVGGGCVGAGDSCTNDFVCNLGLCECAGCVDLSGRCQPGNSGFSCGVGGQQCNDCGGNPCVNGNCQG
;
A
#
# COMPACT_ATOMS: atom_id res chain seq x y z
N MET A 1 -20.37 52.05 22.83
CA MET A 1 -20.77 50.99 21.88
C MET A 1 -20.76 49.69 22.64
N ASN A 2 -21.93 49.06 22.79
CA ASN A 2 -22.17 47.88 23.61
C ASN A 2 -21.46 46.66 23.01
N GLY A 3 -20.35 46.24 23.61
CA GLY A 3 -19.75 44.93 23.30
C GLY A 3 -20.58 43.86 23.99
N ALA A 4 -21.32 43.05 23.23
CA ALA A 4 -21.85 41.80 23.78
C ALA A 4 -20.64 40.97 24.22
N ALA A 5 -20.43 40.85 25.54
CA ALA A 5 -19.32 40.09 26.07
C ALA A 5 -19.69 38.61 26.01
N CYS A 6 -19.11 37.87 25.07
CA CYS A 6 -19.12 36.41 25.13
C CYS A 6 -18.19 35.98 26.27
N ALA A 7 -18.74 35.68 27.45
CA ALA A 7 -17.92 35.24 28.59
C ALA A 7 -17.39 33.81 28.40
N ASP A 8 -18.09 32.95 27.64
CA ASP A 8 -17.85 31.50 27.65
C ASP A 8 -17.86 30.87 26.25
N CYS A 9 -17.09 31.42 25.30
CA CYS A 9 -16.93 30.78 24.00
C CYS A 9 -16.02 29.56 24.07
N ASN A 10 -16.47 28.44 23.48
CA ASN A 10 -15.61 27.28 23.26
C ASN A 10 -14.53 27.64 22.23
N THR A 11 -13.29 27.81 22.72
CA THR A 11 -12.14 28.22 21.90
C THR A 11 -11.72 27.17 20.86
N ASN A 12 -12.22 25.93 20.95
CA ASN A 12 -12.04 24.94 19.90
C ASN A 12 -12.96 25.18 18.70
N THR A 13 -14.17 25.72 18.89
CA THR A 13 -15.16 25.90 17.81
C THR A 13 -15.44 27.36 17.48
N SER A 14 -14.83 28.30 18.18
CA SER A 14 -15.03 29.73 17.99
C SER A 14 -13.81 30.55 18.41
N ASN A 15 -13.64 31.72 17.80
CA ASN A 15 -12.55 32.67 18.10
C ASN A 15 -13.02 34.14 18.04
N THR A 16 -14.32 34.39 17.81
CA THR A 16 -14.90 35.74 17.82
C THR A 16 -16.24 35.74 18.54
N CYS A 17 -16.62 36.90 19.07
CA CYS A 17 -18.00 37.17 19.50
C CYS A 17 -18.72 37.92 18.38
N LEU A 18 -19.91 37.46 18.00
CA LEU A 18 -20.72 38.07 16.96
C LEU A 18 -21.57 39.22 17.54
N ALA A 19 -22.07 40.12 16.69
CA ALA A 19 -22.85 41.30 17.12
C ALA A 19 -24.16 40.95 17.87
N ASN A 20 -24.69 39.73 17.66
CA ASN A 20 -25.85 39.19 18.36
C ASN A 20 -25.49 38.53 19.73
N GLY A 21 -24.22 38.58 20.14
CA GLY A 21 -23.74 37.97 21.39
C GLY A 21 -23.47 36.47 21.34
N THR A 22 -23.53 35.83 20.16
CA THR A 22 -23.18 34.40 20.02
C THR A 22 -21.71 34.21 19.65
N CYS A 23 -21.15 33.07 20.04
CA CYS A 23 -19.81 32.66 19.65
C CYS A 23 -19.74 32.30 18.17
N GLY A 24 -18.68 32.74 17.50
CA GLY A 24 -18.47 32.54 16.07
C GLY A 24 -17.04 32.19 15.72
N CYS A 25 -16.83 31.69 14.50
CA CYS A 25 -15.51 31.46 13.92
C CYS A 25 -15.28 32.45 12.77
N ASN A 26 -14.31 33.34 12.89
CA ASN A 26 -13.95 34.35 11.88
C ASN A 26 -15.15 35.13 11.32
N GLY A 27 -16.05 35.59 12.19
CA GLY A 27 -17.24 36.37 11.82
C GLY A 27 -18.44 35.54 11.33
N SER A 28 -18.31 34.21 11.28
CA SER A 28 -19.40 33.28 10.97
C SER A 28 -19.86 32.51 12.22
N ALA A 29 -20.89 31.67 12.08
CA ALA A 29 -21.33 30.78 13.14
C ALA A 29 -20.20 29.88 13.68
N ALA A 30 -20.30 29.44 14.94
CA ALA A 30 -19.36 28.50 15.53
C ALA A 30 -19.29 27.18 14.72
N CYS A 31 -18.14 26.53 14.76
CA CYS A 31 -17.91 25.30 14.03
C CYS A 31 -18.80 24.15 14.53
N GLY A 32 -19.33 23.38 13.59
CA GLY A 32 -20.10 22.16 13.88
C GLY A 32 -19.25 21.06 14.53
N ALA A 33 -19.91 19.99 14.96
CA ALA A 33 -19.24 18.83 15.56
C ALA A 33 -18.16 18.24 14.63
N GLY A 34 -17.01 17.88 15.19
CA GLY A 34 -15.87 17.33 14.43
C GLY A 34 -15.01 18.39 13.71
N LEU A 35 -15.28 19.68 13.92
CA LEU A 35 -14.53 20.78 13.33
C LEU A 35 -13.88 21.69 14.39
N LYS A 36 -12.70 22.18 14.06
CA LYS A 36 -11.95 23.15 14.86
C LYS A 36 -11.94 24.51 14.17
N CYS A 37 -12.23 25.56 14.94
CA CYS A 37 -12.00 26.92 14.50
C CYS A 37 -10.50 27.23 14.48
N THR A 38 -10.04 27.75 13.35
CA THR A 38 -8.68 28.20 13.10
C THR A 38 -8.72 29.58 12.43
N GLY A 39 -7.56 30.22 12.23
CA GLY A 39 -7.48 31.52 11.55
C GLY A 39 -8.06 31.53 10.13
N SER A 40 -8.22 30.37 9.49
CA SER A 40 -8.80 30.21 8.14
C SER A 40 -10.27 29.74 8.15
N GLY A 41 -10.85 29.44 9.31
CA GLY A 41 -12.23 29.00 9.46
C GLY A 41 -12.35 27.67 10.19
N CYS A 42 -13.51 27.02 10.01
CA CYS A 42 -13.78 25.71 10.56
C CYS A 42 -13.09 24.63 9.73
N VAL A 43 -12.15 23.89 10.32
CA VAL A 43 -11.36 22.86 9.63
C VAL A 43 -11.49 21.52 10.32
N CYS A 44 -11.46 20.45 9.54
CA CYS A 44 -11.25 19.11 10.06
C CYS A 44 -9.74 18.85 10.14
N ASN A 45 -9.25 18.41 11.31
CA ASN A 45 -7.84 18.09 11.52
C ASN A 45 -7.67 17.09 12.67
N ALA A 46 -6.42 16.76 13.01
CA ALA A 46 -6.11 15.83 14.10
C ALA A 46 -6.73 16.22 15.45
N SER A 47 -6.84 17.52 15.74
CA SER A 47 -7.43 18.00 17.00
C SER A 47 -8.95 17.86 17.02
N SER A 48 -9.62 18.03 15.87
CA SER A 48 -11.09 17.94 15.78
C SER A 48 -11.60 16.54 15.45
N CYS A 49 -10.72 15.67 14.91
CA CYS A 49 -11.05 14.37 14.36
C CYS A 49 -10.02 13.29 14.76
N ALA A 50 -9.61 13.26 16.04
CA ALA A 50 -8.55 12.38 16.53
C ALA A 50 -8.82 10.87 16.27
N GLY A 51 -10.07 10.44 16.41
CA GLY A 51 -10.47 9.04 16.21
C GLY A 51 -10.85 8.66 14.78
N GLY A 52 -10.74 9.58 13.81
CA GLY A 52 -11.28 9.38 12.47
C GLY A 52 -10.46 10.06 11.38
N CYS A 53 -11.08 10.26 10.23
CA CYS A 53 -10.48 10.89 9.06
C CYS A 53 -11.35 12.04 8.52
N CYS A 54 -10.75 12.95 7.77
CA CYS A 54 -11.39 14.12 7.20
C CYS A 54 -11.77 13.89 5.73
N SER A 55 -13.06 13.99 5.43
CA SER A 55 -13.57 14.16 4.06
C SER A 55 -13.95 15.63 3.87
N GLY A 56 -12.99 16.43 3.42
CA GLY A 56 -13.08 17.89 3.46
C GLY A 56 -13.24 18.40 4.90
N ASN A 57 -14.31 19.14 5.17
CA ASN A 57 -14.68 19.65 6.50
C ASN A 57 -15.67 18.71 7.23
N THR A 58 -15.64 17.41 6.94
CA THR A 58 -16.47 16.41 7.62
C THR A 58 -15.56 15.37 8.25
N CYS A 59 -15.64 15.23 9.58
CA CYS A 59 -14.96 14.15 10.29
C CYS A 59 -15.79 12.86 10.17
N LEU A 60 -15.22 11.83 9.53
CA LEU A 60 -15.80 10.51 9.41
C LEU A 60 -15.12 9.54 10.38
N PRO A 61 -15.80 8.45 10.80
CA PRO A 61 -15.25 7.50 11.78
C PRO A 61 -13.93 6.82 11.38
N GLY A 62 -13.53 6.85 10.11
CA GLY A 62 -12.24 6.32 9.68
C GLY A 62 -12.14 4.79 9.65
N ASN A 63 -13.25 4.07 9.83
CA ASN A 63 -13.27 2.62 10.04
C ASN A 63 -14.05 1.85 8.95
N THR A 64 -14.33 2.49 7.81
CA THR A 64 -15.03 1.86 6.68
C THR A 64 -14.15 1.87 5.44
N ASN A 65 -14.35 0.92 4.52
CA ASN A 65 -13.60 0.89 3.26
C ASN A 65 -13.78 2.16 2.40
N ALA A 66 -14.91 2.86 2.49
CA ALA A 66 -15.13 4.10 1.74
C ALA A 66 -14.53 5.35 2.43
N ALA A 67 -14.17 5.23 3.71
CA ALA A 67 -13.64 6.31 4.51
C ALA A 67 -12.71 5.74 5.58
N CYS A 68 -11.52 5.33 5.14
CA CYS A 68 -10.48 4.78 6.00
C CYS A 68 -9.44 5.85 6.33
N GLY A 69 -9.03 5.93 7.59
CA GLY A 69 -8.02 6.87 8.05
C GLY A 69 -8.12 7.10 9.55
N ALA A 70 -7.11 7.72 10.14
CA ALA A 70 -7.08 8.05 11.57
C ALA A 70 -6.40 9.40 11.80
N ASN A 71 -6.50 9.91 13.03
CA ASN A 71 -5.81 11.13 13.48
C ASN A 71 -6.11 12.36 12.63
N GLY A 72 -7.31 12.47 12.08
CA GLY A 72 -7.75 13.59 11.25
C GLY A 72 -6.99 13.71 9.92
N ALA A 73 -6.34 12.64 9.46
CA ALA A 73 -5.81 12.54 8.11
C ALA A 73 -6.95 12.56 7.08
N ALA A 74 -6.65 12.81 5.81
CA ALA A 74 -7.65 12.68 4.75
C ALA A 74 -8.19 11.24 4.67
N CYS A 75 -9.51 11.09 4.52
CA CYS A 75 -10.11 9.78 4.29
C CYS A 75 -9.66 9.22 2.95
N THR A 76 -9.30 7.93 2.93
CA THR A 76 -9.00 7.19 1.71
C THR A 76 -10.00 6.04 1.52
N THR A 77 -10.17 5.61 0.27
CA THR A 77 -10.96 4.43 -0.07
C THR A 77 -10.04 3.21 -0.14
N CYS A 78 -10.31 2.18 0.64
CA CYS A 78 -9.66 0.88 0.50
C CYS A 78 -10.35 0.09 -0.62
N THR A 79 -9.66 -0.07 -1.74
CA THR A 79 -10.13 -0.87 -2.88
C THR A 79 -10.05 -2.35 -2.55
N SER A 80 -11.14 -3.08 -2.84
CA SER A 80 -11.17 -4.54 -2.66
C SER A 80 -9.99 -5.20 -3.38
N PRO A 81 -9.30 -6.17 -2.74
CA PRO A 81 -9.68 -6.86 -1.50
C PRO A 81 -9.02 -6.28 -0.23
N ALA A 82 -8.43 -5.09 -0.28
CA ALA A 82 -7.98 -4.43 0.95
C ALA A 82 -9.17 -4.07 1.84
N THR A 83 -8.98 -4.15 3.16
CA THR A 83 -10.00 -3.80 4.16
C THR A 83 -9.48 -2.69 5.06
N CYS A 84 -10.38 -1.81 5.49
CA CYS A 84 -10.03 -0.81 6.49
C CYS A 84 -9.96 -1.46 7.87
N SER A 85 -8.78 -1.41 8.51
CA SER A 85 -8.59 -1.87 9.88
C SER A 85 -7.76 -0.85 10.65
N ALA A 86 -8.27 -0.42 11.81
CA ALA A 86 -7.63 0.60 12.65
C ALA A 86 -7.23 1.90 11.90
N GLY A 87 -8.02 2.32 10.90
CA GLY A 87 -7.76 3.51 10.10
C GLY A 87 -6.67 3.34 9.04
N VAL A 88 -6.29 2.10 8.71
CA VAL A 88 -5.31 1.78 7.67
C VAL A 88 -5.93 0.78 6.69
N CYS A 89 -5.72 1.00 5.39
CA CYS A 89 -6.06 0.00 4.38
C CYS A 89 -5.03 -1.14 4.45
N GLY A 90 -5.49 -2.33 4.84
CA GLY A 90 -4.66 -3.51 5.03
C GLY A 90 -5.08 -4.67 4.14
N CYS A 91 -4.18 -5.62 3.93
CA CYS A 91 -4.49 -6.88 3.28
C CYS A 91 -4.59 -8.01 4.31
N GLY A 92 -5.73 -8.71 4.37
CA GLY A 92 -5.90 -9.85 5.27
C GLY A 92 -5.81 -9.55 6.77
N GLY A 93 -6.05 -8.29 7.17
CA GLY A 93 -5.87 -7.84 8.55
C GLY A 93 -4.44 -7.44 8.91
N GLY A 94 -3.50 -7.59 7.98
CA GLY A 94 -2.13 -7.06 8.07
C GLY A 94 -1.99 -5.64 7.49
N PRO A 95 -0.76 -5.10 7.39
CA PRO A 95 -0.50 -3.81 6.76
C PRO A 95 -0.88 -3.80 5.26
N ALA A 96 -0.86 -2.61 4.65
CA ALA A 96 -0.97 -2.47 3.20
C ALA A 96 0.14 -3.27 2.49
N CYS A 97 -0.16 -3.78 1.30
CA CYS A 97 0.86 -4.41 0.47
C CYS A 97 1.91 -3.38 0.03
N ASN A 98 3.17 -3.81 -0.06
CA ASN A 98 4.24 -2.99 -0.61
C ASN A 98 3.91 -2.56 -2.05
N SER A 99 4.54 -1.49 -2.52
CA SER A 99 4.37 -1.04 -3.90
C SER A 99 4.70 -2.16 -4.88
N GLY A 100 3.81 -2.40 -5.85
CA GLY A 100 3.95 -3.50 -6.82
C GLY A 100 3.42 -4.86 -6.34
N LEU A 101 2.64 -4.89 -5.26
CA LEU A 101 1.90 -6.08 -4.81
C LEU A 101 0.39 -5.79 -4.79
N GLU A 102 -0.39 -6.76 -5.23
CA GLU A 102 -1.84 -6.75 -5.15
C GLU A 102 -2.27 -7.54 -3.93
N CYS A 103 -3.23 -7.00 -3.17
CA CYS A 103 -3.92 -7.84 -2.20
C CYS A 103 -4.79 -8.82 -3.00
N VAL A 104 -4.61 -10.13 -2.82
CA VAL A 104 -5.41 -11.18 -3.47
C VAL A 104 -5.75 -12.20 -2.39
N LEU A 105 -7.04 -12.46 -2.16
CA LEU A 105 -7.50 -13.41 -1.14
C LEU A 105 -6.79 -13.23 0.22
N ASN A 106 -6.75 -11.98 0.72
CA ASN A 106 -6.10 -11.62 2.00
C ASN A 106 -4.58 -11.82 2.05
N THR A 107 -3.91 -12.06 0.93
CA THR A 107 -2.45 -12.20 0.82
C THR A 107 -1.89 -11.16 -0.14
N CYS A 108 -0.77 -10.52 0.21
CA CYS A 108 -0.05 -9.66 -0.72
C CYS A 108 0.68 -10.54 -1.73
N LEU A 109 0.14 -10.61 -2.94
CA LEU A 109 0.68 -11.40 -4.03
C LEU A 109 1.16 -10.47 -5.13
N CYS A 110 2.27 -10.86 -5.76
CA CYS A 110 2.67 -10.26 -7.02
C CYS A 110 2.04 -11.05 -8.16
N THR A 111 1.22 -10.39 -8.97
CA THR A 111 0.59 -10.96 -10.18
C THR A 111 1.17 -10.32 -11.44
N VAL A 112 0.86 -10.88 -12.61
CA VAL A 112 1.30 -10.33 -13.92
C VAL A 112 0.88 -8.88 -14.16
N THR A 113 -0.12 -8.36 -13.44
CA THR A 113 -0.58 -6.96 -13.52
C THR A 113 0.10 -6.05 -12.50
N SER A 114 0.76 -6.62 -11.49
CA SER A 114 1.36 -5.86 -10.40
C SER A 114 2.63 -5.10 -10.82
N CYS A 115 3.32 -5.55 -11.87
CA CYS A 115 4.58 -4.97 -12.35
C CYS A 115 4.49 -4.51 -13.82
N PRO A 116 3.95 -3.31 -14.10
CA PRO A 116 3.93 -2.76 -15.46
C PRO A 116 5.35 -2.63 -16.03
N GLY A 117 5.66 -3.41 -17.07
CA GLY A 117 6.99 -3.40 -17.71
C GLY A 117 8.08 -4.13 -16.91
N GLY A 118 7.71 -4.95 -15.92
CA GLY A 118 8.63 -5.74 -15.11
C GLY A 118 8.08 -7.13 -14.78
N CYS A 119 8.72 -7.82 -13.84
CA CYS A 119 8.32 -9.14 -13.38
C CYS A 119 8.20 -9.25 -11.88
N CYS A 120 7.35 -10.18 -11.46
CA CYS A 120 7.18 -10.56 -10.07
C CYS A 120 8.26 -11.54 -9.61
N ASP A 121 9.07 -11.13 -8.63
CA ASP A 121 10.02 -12.02 -7.95
C ASP A 121 9.31 -12.78 -6.80
N PRO A 122 9.11 -14.11 -6.92
CA PRO A 122 8.46 -14.90 -5.89
C PRO A 122 9.31 -15.09 -4.63
N VAL A 123 10.62 -14.85 -4.69
CA VAL A 123 11.56 -14.99 -3.58
C VAL A 123 11.77 -13.65 -2.87
N GLY A 124 11.86 -12.56 -3.64
CA GLY A 124 12.04 -11.19 -3.14
C GLY A 124 10.74 -10.47 -2.76
N GLY A 125 9.58 -10.97 -3.21
CA GLY A 125 8.27 -10.41 -2.89
C GLY A 125 8.03 -9.02 -3.48
N GLY A 126 8.62 -8.70 -4.64
CA GLY A 126 8.51 -7.38 -5.27
C GLY A 126 8.73 -7.40 -6.79
N CYS A 127 8.58 -6.22 -7.40
CA CYS A 127 8.80 -6.04 -8.84
C CYS A 127 10.28 -5.88 -9.18
N VAL A 128 10.74 -6.59 -10.23
CA VAL A 128 12.06 -6.41 -10.86
C VAL A 128 11.91 -5.86 -12.28
N GLY A 129 12.89 -5.07 -12.74
CA GLY A 129 12.85 -4.43 -14.06
C GLY A 129 13.07 -5.40 -15.23
N ALA A 130 12.58 -5.05 -16.43
CA ALA A 130 12.87 -5.79 -17.66
C ALA A 130 14.36 -5.65 -18.04
N GLY A 131 15.19 -6.56 -17.53
CA GLY A 131 16.64 -6.58 -17.77
C GLY A 131 17.47 -6.87 -16.51
N ASP A 132 16.88 -6.70 -15.32
CA ASP A 132 17.44 -7.23 -14.09
C ASP A 132 17.08 -8.71 -13.99
N SER A 133 18.06 -9.56 -13.74
CA SER A 133 17.82 -10.97 -13.45
C SER A 133 16.93 -11.07 -12.22
N CYS A 134 15.77 -11.72 -12.35
CA CYS A 134 15.03 -12.24 -11.20
C CYS A 134 16.03 -13.02 -10.33
N THR A 135 15.93 -12.91 -9.00
CA THR A 135 16.93 -13.54 -8.13
C THR A 135 17.10 -15.03 -8.46
N ASN A 136 18.35 -15.50 -8.53
CA ASN A 136 18.72 -16.90 -8.84
C ASN A 136 18.47 -17.37 -10.29
N ASP A 137 18.88 -16.62 -11.31
CA ASP A 137 18.83 -17.03 -12.74
C ASP A 137 17.41 -17.29 -13.31
N PHE A 138 16.39 -16.69 -12.68
CA PHE A 138 15.04 -16.67 -13.25
C PHE A 138 14.95 -15.61 -14.37
N VAL A 139 14.16 -15.90 -15.40
CA VAL A 139 13.90 -15.00 -16.53
C VAL A 139 12.48 -14.46 -16.45
N CYS A 140 12.33 -13.19 -16.80
CA CYS A 140 11.03 -12.54 -16.85
C CYS A 140 10.23 -13.05 -18.06
N ASN A 141 9.17 -13.83 -17.81
CA ASN A 141 8.29 -14.39 -18.83
C ASN A 141 6.84 -14.01 -18.52
N LEU A 142 6.20 -13.27 -19.43
CA LEU A 142 4.81 -12.81 -19.30
C LEU A 142 4.46 -12.16 -17.94
N GLY A 143 5.42 -11.48 -17.31
CA GLY A 143 5.22 -10.77 -16.02
C GLY A 143 5.54 -11.61 -14.77
N LEU A 144 5.95 -12.87 -14.93
CA LEU A 144 6.40 -13.74 -13.84
C LEU A 144 7.87 -14.10 -14.01
N CYS A 145 8.59 -14.20 -12.90
CA CYS A 145 9.92 -14.80 -12.89
C CYS A 145 9.80 -16.33 -12.99
N GLU A 146 10.25 -16.90 -14.11
CA GLU A 146 10.29 -18.35 -14.35
C GLU A 146 11.73 -18.84 -14.55
N CYS A 147 12.04 -20.06 -14.10
CA CYS A 147 13.39 -20.60 -14.25
C CYS A 147 13.64 -21.02 -15.70
N ALA A 148 14.55 -20.33 -16.40
CA ALA A 148 14.89 -20.69 -17.79
C ALA A 148 15.80 -21.93 -17.87
N GLY A 149 16.64 -22.14 -16.87
CA GLY A 149 17.52 -23.30 -16.75
C GLY A 149 16.84 -24.46 -16.02
N CYS A 150 17.48 -24.98 -14.97
CA CYS A 150 16.98 -26.12 -14.20
C CYS A 150 16.95 -25.83 -12.70
N VAL A 151 16.24 -26.63 -11.90
CA VAL A 151 16.09 -26.47 -10.46
C VAL A 151 16.94 -27.52 -9.72
N ASP A 152 17.75 -27.07 -8.75
CA ASP A 152 18.57 -27.95 -7.90
C ASP A 152 17.73 -28.69 -6.84
N LEU A 153 18.34 -29.63 -6.11
CA LEU A 153 17.66 -30.38 -5.04
C LEU A 153 17.19 -29.50 -3.86
N SER A 154 17.71 -28.28 -3.75
CA SER A 154 17.31 -27.29 -2.74
C SER A 154 16.19 -26.37 -3.25
N GLY A 155 15.68 -26.58 -4.47
CA GLY A 155 14.63 -25.76 -5.07
C GLY A 155 15.13 -24.45 -5.70
N ARG A 156 16.45 -24.27 -5.86
CA ARG A 156 17.02 -23.06 -6.47
C ARG A 156 17.20 -23.24 -7.97
N CYS A 157 16.78 -22.24 -8.75
CA CYS A 157 17.06 -22.24 -10.17
C CYS A 157 18.56 -22.04 -10.43
N GLN A 158 19.04 -22.72 -11.47
CA GLN A 158 20.42 -22.73 -11.94
C GLN A 158 20.41 -22.40 -13.44
N PRO A 159 21.51 -21.85 -13.99
CA PRO A 159 21.59 -21.47 -15.40
C PRO A 159 21.32 -22.59 -16.41
N GLY A 160 21.44 -23.86 -16.00
CA GLY A 160 21.11 -24.99 -16.88
C GLY A 160 22.20 -25.35 -17.90
N ASN A 161 23.39 -24.76 -17.79
CA ASN A 161 24.47 -24.84 -18.78
C ASN A 161 25.77 -25.48 -18.26
N SER A 162 25.74 -26.06 -17.06
CA SER A 162 26.91 -26.73 -16.46
C SER A 162 26.75 -28.25 -16.47
N GLY A 163 27.86 -28.98 -16.41
CA GLY A 163 27.84 -30.44 -16.37
C GLY A 163 27.13 -31.02 -15.14
N PHE A 164 27.07 -30.29 -14.02
CA PHE A 164 26.38 -30.72 -12.79
C PHE A 164 25.02 -30.04 -12.58
N SER A 165 24.66 -29.11 -13.46
CA SER A 165 23.38 -28.40 -13.44
C SER A 165 22.89 -28.18 -14.87
N CYS A 166 22.65 -29.28 -15.57
CA CYS A 166 22.19 -29.27 -16.95
C CYS A 166 20.67 -29.41 -17.02
N GLY A 167 20.02 -28.54 -17.78
CA GLY A 167 18.57 -28.61 -18.03
C GLY A 167 17.97 -27.25 -18.44
N VAL A 168 16.73 -27.25 -18.88
CA VAL A 168 15.97 -26.05 -19.30
C VAL A 168 14.52 -26.12 -18.82
N GLY A 169 13.86 -24.96 -18.76
CA GLY A 169 12.43 -24.86 -18.48
C GLY A 169 12.04 -25.26 -17.05
N GLY A 170 12.93 -25.03 -16.08
CA GLY A 170 12.66 -25.26 -14.66
C GLY A 170 12.57 -26.73 -14.25
N GLN A 171 12.97 -27.66 -15.12
CA GLN A 171 13.06 -29.09 -14.78
C GLN A 171 14.19 -29.35 -13.77
N GLN A 172 14.19 -30.52 -13.14
CA GLN A 172 15.27 -30.88 -12.22
C GLN A 172 16.62 -30.94 -12.94
N CYS A 173 17.66 -30.37 -12.32
CA CYS A 173 19.01 -30.37 -12.88
C CYS A 173 19.58 -31.79 -12.97
N ASN A 174 20.16 -32.13 -14.12
CA ASN A 174 20.89 -33.38 -14.34
C ASN A 174 22.39 -33.20 -14.20
N ASP A 175 23.04 -34.26 -13.69
CA ASP A 175 24.49 -34.45 -13.76
C ASP A 175 24.84 -35.25 -15.03
N CYS A 176 25.67 -34.66 -15.88
CA CYS A 176 26.12 -35.22 -17.14
C CYS A 176 27.29 -36.21 -16.97
N GLY A 177 27.76 -36.48 -15.75
CA GLY A 177 28.81 -37.47 -15.49
C GLY A 177 30.15 -37.14 -16.17
N GLY A 178 30.48 -35.84 -16.25
CA GLY A 178 31.69 -35.33 -16.91
C GLY A 178 31.52 -34.90 -18.37
N ASN A 179 30.37 -35.15 -18.97
CA ASN A 179 30.04 -34.68 -20.31
C ASN A 179 29.62 -33.19 -20.34
N PRO A 180 29.87 -32.47 -21.45
CA PRO A 180 29.45 -31.08 -21.58
C PRO A 180 27.92 -30.96 -21.67
N CYS A 181 27.39 -29.91 -21.03
CA CYS A 181 26.00 -29.51 -21.17
C CYS A 181 25.88 -28.48 -22.31
N VAL A 182 25.09 -28.78 -23.34
CA VAL A 182 24.87 -27.88 -24.49
C VAL A 182 23.37 -27.65 -24.64
N ASN A 183 22.94 -26.39 -24.58
CA ASN A 183 21.53 -25.99 -24.68
C ASN A 183 20.61 -26.81 -23.74
N GLY A 184 21.03 -27.03 -22.49
CA GLY A 184 20.27 -27.78 -21.50
C GLY A 184 20.31 -29.30 -21.63
N ASN A 185 21.13 -29.85 -22.53
CA ASN A 185 21.23 -31.30 -22.75
C ASN A 185 22.66 -31.81 -22.61
N CYS A 186 22.84 -32.89 -21.84
CA CYS A 186 24.12 -33.59 -21.73
C CYS A 186 24.52 -34.22 -23.07
N GLN A 187 25.71 -33.91 -23.56
CA GLN A 187 26.23 -34.45 -24.83
C GLN A 187 27.23 -35.58 -24.55
N GLY A 188 26.88 -36.82 -24.89
CA GLY A 188 27.75 -38.00 -24.75
C GLY A 188 28.35 -38.47 -26.07
#